data_AF-A0A7Z9RJC1-F1
#
_entry.id   AF-A0A7Z9RJC1-F1
#
_cell.length_a   1.000
_cell.length_b   1.000
_cell.length_c   1.000
_cell.angle_alpha   90.00
_cell.angle_beta   90.00
_cell.angle_gamma   90.00
#
_symmetry.space_group_name_H-M   'P 1'
#
loop_
_entity.id
_entity.type
_entity.pdbx_description
1 polymer ?
#
loop_
_entity_poly.entity_id
_entity_poly.type
_entity_poly.pdbx_seq_one_letter_code
_entity_poly.pdbx_strand_id
1 'polypeptide(L)'
;KTPAVPVLGVCLGHQAIAVAFGGQIKRADRLMHGKTSMIKHDGKAIFADLPNPFEATRYHSLVVDRASLPACLELTAETSDGDIMGMRHRELPIEGVQFHPESILTRAGMDLLRNFVIGKTA
;
A
#
# COMPACT_ATOMS: atom_id res chain seq x y z
N LYS A 1 6.38 -10.81 -18.78
CA LYS A 1 5.33 -10.23 -19.65
C LYS A 1 4.56 -9.22 -18.80
N THR A 2 4.66 -7.97 -19.20
CA THR A 2 4.20 -6.73 -18.56
C THR A 2 2.67 -6.70 -18.46
N PRO A 3 2.07 -6.25 -17.35
CA PRO A 3 0.72 -5.72 -17.41
C PRO A 3 0.76 -4.45 -18.27
N ALA A 4 0.01 -4.43 -19.37
CA ALA A 4 -0.19 -3.23 -20.17
C ALA A 4 -1.17 -2.24 -19.51
N VAL A 5 -1.76 -2.63 -18.38
CA VAL A 5 -2.81 -1.91 -17.66
C VAL A 5 -2.31 -1.61 -16.24
N PRO A 6 -2.37 -0.35 -15.76
CA PRO A 6 -2.03 -0.02 -14.38
C PRO A 6 -2.86 -0.82 -13.36
N VAL A 7 -2.22 -1.27 -12.28
CA VAL A 7 -2.87 -2.07 -11.22
C VAL A 7 -2.68 -1.40 -9.88
N LEU A 8 -3.79 -1.19 -9.16
CA LEU A 8 -3.79 -0.82 -7.75
C LEU A 8 -4.38 -1.97 -6.93
N GLY A 9 -3.55 -2.63 -6.12
CA GLY A 9 -3.99 -3.66 -5.18
C GLY A 9 -4.36 -3.07 -3.82
N VAL A 10 -5.60 -3.25 -3.38
CA VAL A 10 -6.07 -2.81 -2.06
C VAL A 10 -6.23 -4.00 -1.13
N CYS A 11 -5.72 -3.91 0.10
CA CYS A 11 -5.83 -4.93 1.14
C CYS A 11 -5.34 -6.32 0.68
N LEU A 12 -6.23 -7.27 0.39
CA LEU A 12 -5.86 -8.57 -0.18
C LEU A 12 -5.18 -8.42 -1.56
N GLY A 13 -5.55 -7.41 -2.35
CA GLY A 13 -4.89 -7.12 -3.62
C GLY A 13 -3.42 -6.70 -3.44
N HIS A 14 -3.11 -5.93 -2.40
CA HIS A 14 -1.74 -5.59 -2.03
C HIS A 14 -0.93 -6.84 -1.65
N GLN A 15 -1.53 -7.75 -0.89
CA GLN A 15 -0.92 -9.01 -0.51
C GLN A 15 -0.69 -9.92 -1.72
N ALA A 16 -1.67 -9.98 -2.63
CA ALA A 16 -1.55 -10.73 -3.88
C ALA A 16 -0.42 -10.21 -4.77
N ILE A 17 -0.21 -8.89 -4.84
CA ILE A 17 0.94 -8.30 -5.55
C ILE A 17 2.26 -8.80 -4.93
N ALA A 18 2.41 -8.73 -3.60
CA ALA A 18 3.62 -9.23 -2.95
C ALA A 18 3.88 -10.70 -3.28
N VAL A 19 2.87 -11.56 -3.12
CA VAL A 19 2.97 -13.01 -3.39
C VAL A 19 3.29 -13.29 -4.85
N ALA A 20 2.67 -12.58 -5.80
CA ALA A 20 2.91 -12.75 -7.23
C ALA A 20 4.37 -12.50 -7.63
N PHE A 21 5.09 -11.67 -6.87
CA PHE A 21 6.50 -11.37 -7.08
C PHE A 21 7.45 -12.12 -6.12
N GLY A 22 6.95 -13.10 -5.36
CA GLY A 22 7.74 -13.96 -4.49
C GLY A 22 7.85 -13.52 -3.03
N GLY A 23 7.10 -12.49 -2.63
CA GLY A 23 6.97 -12.09 -1.23
C GLY A 23 6.11 -13.07 -0.42
N GLN A 24 6.28 -13.04 0.90
CA GLN A 24 5.54 -13.89 1.84
C GLN A 24 4.56 -13.06 2.67
N ILE A 25 3.47 -13.70 3.09
CA ILE A 25 2.48 -13.11 4.00
C ILE A 25 2.62 -13.77 5.36
N LYS A 26 2.69 -12.95 6.40
CA LYS A 26 2.70 -13.40 7.79
C LYS A 26 1.51 -12.83 8.56
N ARG A 27 1.25 -13.39 9.74
CA ARG A 27 0.33 -12.77 10.69
C ARG A 27 0.93 -11.45 11.18
N ALA A 28 0.10 -10.43 11.27
CA ALA A 28 0.49 -9.19 11.92
C ALA A 28 0.73 -9.45 13.41
N ASP A 29 1.75 -8.83 13.99
CA ASP A 29 2.04 -8.94 15.42
C ASP A 29 0.88 -8.37 16.27
N ARG A 30 0.07 -7.50 15.67
CA ARG A 30 -1.14 -6.91 16.26
C ARG A 30 -2.33 -7.06 15.32
N LEU A 31 -3.46 -7.54 15.84
CA LEU A 31 -4.73 -7.60 15.11
C LEU A 31 -5.36 -6.20 14.99
N MET A 32 -5.61 -5.79 13.74
CA MET A 32 -6.16 -4.47 13.42
C MET A 32 -7.49 -4.65 12.69
N HIS A 33 -8.61 -4.52 13.41
CA HIS A 33 -9.96 -4.61 12.84
C HIS A 33 -10.75 -3.34 13.18
N GLY A 34 -11.04 -2.52 12.17
CA GLY A 34 -11.77 -1.26 12.34
C GLY A 34 -10.98 -0.19 13.10
N LYS A 35 -9.65 -0.32 13.15
CA LYS A 35 -8.75 0.64 13.81
C LYS A 35 -8.07 1.52 12.79
N THR A 36 -7.74 2.75 13.18
CA THR A 36 -6.92 3.63 12.35
C THR A 36 -5.44 3.50 12.70
N SER A 37 -4.57 3.89 11.77
CA SER A 37 -3.14 4.03 12.02
C SER A 37 -2.60 5.20 11.21
N MET A 38 -1.56 5.85 11.73
CA MET A 38 -0.80 6.83 10.96
C MET A 38 0.07 6.10 9.95
N ILE A 39 -0.06 6.49 8.68
CA ILE A 39 0.65 5.94 7.54
C ILE A 39 1.68 6.97 7.10
N LYS A 40 2.97 6.64 7.27
CA LYS A 40 4.09 7.41 6.74
C LYS A 40 4.39 6.92 5.32
N HIS A 41 4.62 7.84 4.38
CA HIS A 41 4.84 7.47 2.97
C HIS A 41 6.00 8.24 2.31
N ASP A 42 6.34 7.86 1.08
CA ASP A 42 7.42 8.44 0.27
C ASP A 42 7.04 9.76 -0.43
N GLY A 43 5.75 10.05 -0.54
CA GLY A 43 5.22 11.29 -1.15
C GLY A 43 5.21 11.26 -2.68
N LYS A 44 5.31 10.07 -3.29
CA LYS A 44 5.44 9.90 -4.73
C LYS A 44 4.21 9.21 -5.32
N ALA A 45 3.98 9.44 -6.61
CA ALA A 45 2.91 8.83 -7.41
C ALA A 45 1.55 8.84 -6.71
N ILE A 46 1.00 7.68 -6.29
CA ILE A 46 -0.30 7.64 -5.60
C ILE A 46 -0.32 8.45 -4.29
N PHE A 47 0.85 8.67 -3.67
CA PHE A 47 1.02 9.44 -2.43
C PHE A 47 1.37 10.92 -2.65
N ALA A 48 1.44 11.39 -3.90
CA ALA A 48 1.81 12.77 -4.19
C ALA A 48 0.75 13.77 -3.69
N ASP A 49 1.21 14.82 -3.03
CA ASP A 49 0.40 15.88 -2.38
C ASP A 49 -0.54 15.39 -1.27
N LEU A 50 -0.30 14.20 -0.69
CA LEU A 50 -1.02 13.73 0.48
C LEU A 50 -0.31 14.18 1.79
N PRO A 51 -1.05 14.41 2.88
CA PRO A 51 -0.47 14.65 4.20
C PRO A 51 0.43 13.49 4.64
N ASN A 52 1.60 13.78 5.21
CA ASN A 52 2.55 12.76 5.63
C ASN A 52 2.97 12.96 7.10
N PRO A 53 2.57 12.06 8.02
CA PRO A 53 1.70 10.91 7.81
C PRO A 53 0.21 11.28 7.69
N PHE A 54 -0.62 10.38 7.16
CA PHE A 54 -2.09 10.49 7.20
C PHE A 54 -2.74 9.33 7.95
N GLU A 55 -3.96 9.55 8.43
CA GLU A 55 -4.74 8.53 9.12
C GLU A 55 -5.50 7.64 8.12
N ALA A 56 -5.33 6.32 8.24
CA ALA A 56 -6.01 5.34 7.39
C ALA A 56 -6.62 4.18 8.18
N THR A 57 -7.73 3.64 7.68
CA THR A 57 -8.42 2.50 8.30
C THR A 57 -7.79 1.17 7.94
N ARG A 58 -7.65 0.30 8.94
CA ARG A 58 -7.06 -1.04 8.83
C ARG A 58 -8.04 -2.11 9.29
N TYR A 59 -8.12 -3.19 8.51
CA TYR A 59 -9.00 -4.34 8.75
C TYR A 59 -8.27 -5.69 8.66
N HIS A 60 -6.94 -5.70 8.67
CA HIS A 60 -6.15 -6.87 8.32
C HIS A 60 -5.49 -7.54 9.53
N SER A 61 -5.49 -8.88 9.49
CA SER A 61 -4.79 -9.78 10.40
C SER A 61 -3.48 -10.33 9.79
N LEU A 62 -3.28 -10.09 8.49
CA LEU A 62 -2.15 -10.52 7.70
C LEU A 62 -1.42 -9.31 7.11
N VAL A 63 -0.12 -9.41 6.95
CA VAL A 63 0.76 -8.39 6.38
C VAL A 63 1.83 -9.03 5.50
N VAL A 64 2.34 -8.26 4.55
CA VAL A 64 3.55 -8.64 3.81
C VAL A 64 4.73 -8.70 4.78
N ASP A 65 5.46 -9.82 4.77
CA ASP A 65 6.65 -9.94 5.58
C ASP A 65 7.80 -9.13 4.98
N ARG A 66 8.23 -8.10 5.71
CA ARG A 66 9.30 -7.17 5.29
C ARG A 66 10.60 -7.89 4.95
N ALA A 67 10.95 -8.96 5.65
CA ALA A 67 12.16 -9.73 5.38
C ALA A 67 12.12 -10.48 4.03
N SER A 68 10.92 -10.71 3.51
CA SER A 68 10.68 -11.40 2.24
C SER A 68 10.40 -10.45 1.07
N LEU A 69 10.46 -9.12 1.28
CA LEU A 69 10.08 -8.16 0.26
C LEU A 69 10.98 -8.30 -0.99
N PRO A 70 10.44 -8.68 -2.16
CA PRO A 70 11.23 -8.89 -3.36
C PRO A 70 11.91 -7.61 -3.82
N ALA A 71 13.12 -7.71 -4.38
CA ALA A 71 13.89 -6.55 -4.83
C ALA A 71 13.20 -5.71 -5.92
N CYS A 72 12.27 -6.30 -6.68
CA CYS A 72 11.48 -5.59 -7.69
C CYS A 72 10.36 -4.72 -7.10
N LEU A 73 10.03 -4.88 -5.81
CA LEU A 73 9.08 -4.04 -5.08
C LEU A 73 9.84 -3.07 -4.18
N GLU A 74 9.47 -1.80 -4.22
CA GLU A 74 9.90 -0.79 -3.26
C GLU A 74 8.82 -0.56 -2.21
N LEU A 75 9.24 -0.35 -0.95
CA LEU A 75 8.35 0.09 0.11
C LEU A 75 8.05 1.57 -0.07
N THR A 76 6.77 1.92 -0.17
CA THR A 76 6.30 3.30 -0.36
C THR A 76 5.55 3.86 0.83
N ALA A 77 5.04 3.01 1.72
CA ALA A 77 4.42 3.45 2.98
C ALA A 77 4.54 2.41 4.10
N GLU A 78 4.57 2.86 5.35
CA GLU A 78 4.67 2.03 6.55
C GLU A 78 3.97 2.65 7.77
N THR A 79 3.67 1.84 8.78
CA THR A 79 3.27 2.31 10.12
C THR A 79 4.49 2.53 11.02
N SER A 80 4.29 3.16 12.19
CA SER A 80 5.31 3.27 13.25
C SER A 80 5.83 1.92 13.74
N ASP A 81 5.00 0.88 13.66
CA ASP A 81 5.31 -0.46 14.12
C ASP A 81 6.06 -1.27 13.04
N GLY A 82 6.34 -0.68 11.87
CA GLY A 82 7.11 -1.29 10.79
C GLY A 82 6.31 -2.18 9.85
N ASP A 83 4.98 -2.20 9.94
CA ASP A 83 4.14 -2.90 8.96
C ASP A 83 4.23 -2.21 7.59
N ILE A 84 4.36 -2.99 6.53
CA ILE A 84 4.31 -2.48 5.15
C ILE A 84 2.87 -2.05 4.84
N MET A 85 2.70 -0.78 4.49
CA MET A 85 1.41 -0.17 4.16
C MET A 85 1.27 0.21 2.69
N GLY A 86 2.39 0.33 1.98
CA GLY A 86 2.46 0.67 0.57
C GLY A 86 3.63 0.00 -0.11
N MET A 87 3.43 -0.49 -1.33
CA MET A 87 4.49 -0.97 -2.22
C MET A 87 4.27 -0.47 -3.64
N ARG A 88 5.37 -0.30 -4.38
CA ARG A 88 5.36 -0.01 -5.82
C ARG A 88 6.32 -0.94 -6.54
N HIS A 89 5.95 -1.42 -7.72
CA HIS A 89 6.90 -2.15 -8.56
C HIS A 89 7.85 -1.16 -9.24
N ARG A 90 9.15 -1.45 -9.23
CA ARG A 90 10.19 -0.53 -9.73
C ARG A 90 10.06 -0.21 -11.22
N GLU A 91 9.58 -1.17 -12.00
CA GLU A 91 9.52 -1.08 -13.47
C GLU A 91 8.10 -1.16 -14.07
N LEU A 92 7.09 -1.58 -13.28
CA LEU A 92 5.74 -1.88 -13.77
C LEU A 92 4.77 -0.90 -13.13
N PRO A 93 3.65 -0.53 -13.80
CA PRO A 93 2.64 0.37 -13.25
C PRO A 93 1.76 -0.37 -12.22
N ILE A 94 2.38 -0.94 -11.19
CA ILE A 94 1.74 -1.73 -10.15
C ILE A 94 2.05 -1.05 -8.82
N GLU A 95 1.00 -0.66 -8.11
CA GLU A 95 1.08 -0.21 -6.73
C GLU A 95 0.11 -1.01 -5.86
N GLY A 96 0.41 -1.11 -4.57
CA GLY A 96 -0.49 -1.76 -3.63
C GLY A 96 -0.49 -1.05 -2.29
N VAL A 97 -1.67 -0.92 -1.68
CA VAL A 97 -1.86 -0.37 -0.34
C VAL A 97 -2.57 -1.37 0.58
N GLN A 98 -2.06 -1.51 1.80
CA GLN A 98 -2.60 -2.49 2.76
C GLN A 98 -3.86 -1.97 3.49
N PHE A 99 -3.99 -0.65 3.62
CA PHE A 99 -5.17 0.02 4.16
C PHE A 99 -6.26 0.21 3.08
N HIS A 100 -7.42 0.70 3.50
CA HIS A 100 -8.58 0.89 2.63
C HIS A 100 -8.74 2.38 2.25
N PRO A 101 -8.22 2.83 1.09
CA PRO A 101 -8.40 4.22 0.62
C PRO A 101 -9.87 4.55 0.29
N GLU A 102 -10.71 3.55 0.06
CA GLU A 102 -12.15 3.70 -0.16
C GLU A 102 -12.95 3.91 1.14
N SER A 103 -12.35 3.68 2.30
CA SER A 103 -13.02 3.86 3.59
C SER A 103 -13.25 5.34 3.89
N ILE A 104 -14.45 5.68 4.38
CA ILE A 104 -14.80 7.06 4.84
C ILE A 104 -13.81 7.60 5.88
N LEU A 105 -13.21 6.71 6.68
CA LEU A 105 -12.28 7.06 7.73
C LEU A 105 -10.85 7.32 7.21
N THR A 106 -10.56 7.02 5.94
CA THR A 106 -9.28 7.34 5.29
C THR A 106 -9.42 8.66 4.54
N ARG A 107 -9.20 9.79 5.22
CA ARG A 107 -9.46 11.14 4.65
C ARG A 107 -8.69 11.42 3.36
N ALA A 108 -7.45 10.96 3.26
CA ALA A 108 -6.60 11.12 2.08
C ALA A 108 -6.91 10.11 0.95
N GLY A 109 -7.86 9.20 1.17
CA GLY A 109 -8.09 8.04 0.32
C GLY A 109 -8.62 8.40 -1.07
N MET A 110 -9.54 9.37 -1.17
CA MET A 110 -10.06 9.83 -2.46
C MET A 110 -9.00 10.53 -3.31
N ASP A 111 -8.09 11.28 -2.68
CA ASP A 111 -7.00 11.94 -3.38
C ASP A 111 -5.96 10.92 -3.85
N LEU A 112 -5.68 9.88 -3.06
CA LEU A 112 -4.85 8.74 -3.46
C LEU A 112 -5.44 8.01 -4.68
N LEU A 113 -6.74 7.72 -4.65
CA LEU A 113 -7.43 7.08 -5.79
C LEU A 113 -7.41 7.98 -7.03
N ARG A 114 -7.58 9.30 -6.86
CA ARG A 114 -7.44 10.26 -7.96
C ARG A 114 -6.05 10.20 -8.56
N ASN A 115 -4.99 10.22 -7.74
CA ASN A 115 -3.61 10.15 -8.19
C ASN A 115 -3.36 8.88 -9.03
N PHE A 116 -3.91 7.74 -8.62
CA PHE A 116 -3.84 6.51 -9.40
C PHE A 116 -4.56 6.63 -10.76
N VAL A 117 -5.80 7.11 -10.78
CA VAL A 117 -6.61 7.21 -12.01
C VAL A 117 -5.97 8.14 -13.06
N ILE A 118 -5.39 9.26 -12.62
CA ILE A 118 -4.74 10.20 -13.55
C ILE A 118 -3.30 9.79 -13.90
N GLY A 119 -2.79 8.68 -13.34
CA GLY A 119 -1.43 8.23 -13.58
C GLY A 119 -0.38 9.21 -13.06
N LYS A 120 -0.63 9.84 -11.90
CA LYS A 120 0.27 10.84 -11.34
C LYS A 120 1.64 10.23 -11.12
N THR A 121 2.66 10.84 -11.70
CA THR A 121 4.06 10.51 -11.49
C THR A 121 4.64 11.41 -10.40
N ALA A 122 5.77 11.00 -9.82
CA ALA A 122 6.51 11.83 -8.86
C ALA A 122 7.02 13.11 -9.52
#